data_AF-A0A940AI67-F1
#
_entry.id   AF-A0A940AI67-F1
#
_cell.length_a   1.000
_cell.length_b   1.000
_cell.length_c   1.000
_cell.angle_alpha   90.00
_cell.angle_beta   90.00
_cell.angle_gamma   90.00
#
_symmetry.space_group_name_H-M   'P 1'
#
loop_
_entity.id
_entity.type
_entity.pdbx_description
1 polymer ?
#
loop_
_entity_poly.entity_id
_entity_poly.type
_entity_poly.pdbx_seq_one_letter_code
_entity_poly.pdbx_strand_id
1 'polypeptide(L)'
;VNGQDLTKKMLEKIYSVLLPYPPRNPDRSGKADLALPSICRLETVKINGKTVSAPVRPFGSVQWVKLPLEQLKPGEEAEAVIDFRKNAAKNIIPAIAFPNGNHIYLDRPSDWIDFMKYMHAESVYSLLHNTYGFVYYAKAIPGAIPKINPNYKGDFLQDFLTLAKENGITLNGGFYFSFSKIAKDKTKPTRIGKDGKPFKNGIRVCLLDEKVREQSLASLRQMLKDYPGIDRLELDDNFEMDGKKSCYCARCLEKFHQEYPGKQAGPDSPEWDRFWRHQGEILLQQVLKITRAAGKKLNGARKMWVEEGNTHSYLSRHCAMIYEFPAFGCSEGIRVLPERGAYSTILWGMERDLKEIDKDVREAVFGGSVMISYWLHFFRRKDADNRWGVGTPQNYEEMKLPNGRLLHGTFEAVSRAYSRLEDHFRDYLAQYLLQGDSRYTVTKAVMDDHQLRVTIRNTGKLTSAVTGPVDFSEFFRTKK
;
A
#
# COMPACT_ATOMS: atom_id res chain seq x y z
N VAL A 1 -9.79 -28.31 20.72
CA VAL A 1 -9.69 -26.86 21.02
C VAL A 1 -11.11 -26.36 21.30
N ASN A 2 -11.40 -25.95 22.54
CA ASN A 2 -12.76 -25.60 22.96
C ASN A 2 -13.25 -24.32 22.26
N GLY A 3 -14.46 -24.36 21.68
CA GLY A 3 -15.04 -23.26 20.91
C GLY A 3 -15.20 -21.94 21.70
N GLN A 4 -15.19 -21.99 23.04
CA GLN A 4 -15.22 -20.79 23.88
C GLN A 4 -13.91 -19.97 23.85
N ASP A 5 -12.76 -20.61 23.63
CA ASP A 5 -11.46 -19.92 23.54
C ASP A 5 -11.29 -19.22 22.18
N LEU A 6 -11.91 -19.78 21.13
CA LEU A 6 -11.97 -19.15 19.80
C LEU A 6 -12.85 -17.90 19.80
N THR A 7 -14.03 -17.97 20.43
CA THR A 7 -14.95 -16.84 20.54
C THR A 7 -14.36 -15.71 21.39
N LYS A 8 -13.61 -16.03 22.45
CA LYS A 8 -12.91 -15.02 23.27
C LYS A 8 -11.78 -14.34 22.50
N LYS A 9 -10.91 -15.09 21.81
CA LYS A 9 -9.86 -14.51 20.95
C LYS A 9 -10.42 -13.72 19.78
N MET A 10 -11.54 -14.16 19.21
CA MET A 10 -12.22 -13.45 18.13
C MET A 10 -12.88 -12.17 18.66
N LEU A 11 -13.50 -12.20 19.85
CA LEU A 11 -14.05 -11.01 20.49
C LEU A 11 -12.97 -10.04 20.97
N GLU A 12 -11.84 -10.50 21.51
CA GLU A 12 -10.69 -9.65 21.85
C GLU A 12 -10.08 -9.01 20.61
N LYS A 13 -10.01 -9.75 19.49
CA LYS A 13 -9.60 -9.22 18.20
C LYS A 13 -10.62 -8.22 17.66
N ILE A 14 -11.92 -8.52 17.73
CA ILE A 14 -13.02 -7.61 17.37
C ILE A 14 -13.01 -6.36 18.26
N TYR A 15 -12.77 -6.45 19.57
CA TYR A 15 -12.68 -5.30 20.47
C TYR A 15 -11.40 -4.49 20.24
N SER A 16 -10.29 -5.13 19.84
CA SER A 16 -9.08 -4.41 19.39
C SER A 16 -9.24 -3.72 18.03
N VAL A 17 -10.22 -4.17 17.22
CA VAL A 17 -10.54 -3.67 15.87
C VAL A 17 -11.72 -2.66 15.89
N LEU A 18 -12.63 -2.74 16.85
CA LEU A 18 -13.77 -1.84 17.04
C LEU A 18 -13.45 -0.60 17.89
N LEU A 19 -12.29 -0.57 18.56
CA LEU A 19 -11.77 0.67 19.12
C LEU A 19 -10.97 1.39 18.03
N PRO A 20 -11.27 2.66 17.71
CA PRO A 20 -10.54 3.44 16.70
C PRO A 20 -9.14 3.79 17.19
N TYR A 21 -8.25 2.78 17.23
CA TYR A 21 -7.00 2.61 17.98
C TYR A 21 -7.18 1.86 19.31
N PRO A 22 -6.29 0.90 19.67
CA PRO A 22 -5.97 0.70 21.06
C PRO A 22 -5.46 2.05 21.59
N PRO A 23 -5.97 2.53 22.74
CA PRO A 23 -5.44 3.73 23.37
C PRO A 23 -3.92 3.58 23.45
N ARG A 24 -3.21 4.70 23.28
CA ARG A 24 -1.80 4.87 23.70
C ARG A 24 -1.42 3.71 24.58
N ASN A 25 -0.61 2.76 24.08
CA ASN A 25 -0.08 1.73 24.97
C ASN A 25 0.43 2.52 26.18
N PRO A 26 -0.07 2.29 27.43
CA PRO A 26 0.07 3.23 28.53
C PRO A 26 1.54 3.35 28.93
N ASP A 27 2.26 4.07 28.08
CA ASP A 27 3.65 4.35 28.16
C ASP A 27 3.76 5.47 29.17
N ARG A 28 4.60 5.24 30.16
CA ARG A 28 4.94 6.22 31.20
C ARG A 28 6.39 6.65 31.07
N SER A 29 6.98 6.48 29.88
CA SER A 29 8.37 6.82 29.57
C SER A 29 8.70 8.30 29.74
N GLY A 30 7.70 9.17 29.88
CA GLY A 30 7.87 10.62 29.87
C GLY A 30 8.06 11.21 28.48
N LYS A 31 8.01 10.37 27.43
CA LYS A 31 8.19 10.78 26.03
C LYS A 31 6.85 11.09 25.38
N ALA A 32 6.81 12.16 24.61
CA ALA A 32 5.62 12.58 23.88
C ALA A 32 6.00 12.87 22.43
N ASP A 33 5.17 12.43 21.49
CA ASP A 33 5.44 12.56 20.06
C ASP A 33 4.35 13.44 19.42
N LEU A 34 4.75 14.51 18.73
CA LEU A 34 3.83 15.35 17.95
C LEU A 34 3.77 14.88 16.50
N ALA A 35 2.56 14.76 15.95
CA ALA A 35 2.36 14.56 14.53
C ALA A 35 2.63 15.85 13.76
N LEU A 36 3.48 15.75 12.74
CA LEU A 36 3.68 16.77 11.73
C LEU A 36 3.38 16.15 10.35
N PRO A 37 2.68 16.84 9.43
CA PRO A 37 2.48 16.31 8.08
C PRO A 37 3.79 15.95 7.38
N SER A 38 3.84 14.85 6.63
CA SER A 38 5.06 14.38 5.93
C SER A 38 5.53 15.35 4.84
N ILE A 39 4.67 16.26 4.37
CA ILE A 39 5.04 17.30 3.41
C ILE A 39 5.89 18.40 4.05
N CYS A 40 5.90 18.50 5.37
CA CYS A 40 6.73 19.46 6.08
C CYS A 40 8.14 18.89 6.24
N ARG A 41 9.17 19.69 5.95
CA ARG A 41 10.54 19.38 6.31
C ARG A 41 10.84 20.10 7.62
N LEU A 42 11.05 19.34 8.69
CA LEU A 42 11.43 19.88 9.99
C LEU A 42 12.72 20.72 9.87
N GLU A 43 12.70 21.94 10.42
CA GLU A 43 13.86 22.83 10.49
C GLU A 43 14.36 22.96 11.94
N THR A 44 13.50 23.38 12.86
CA THR A 44 13.85 23.50 14.29
C THR A 44 12.70 23.10 15.20
N VAL A 45 13.05 22.63 16.41
CA VAL A 45 12.10 22.41 17.51
C VAL A 45 12.54 23.21 18.71
N LYS A 46 11.63 23.98 19.29
CA LYS A 46 11.85 24.76 20.51
C LYS A 46 10.86 24.32 21.58
N ILE A 47 11.33 24.17 22.81
CA ILE A 47 10.49 23.93 23.99
C ILE A 47 10.74 25.08 24.96
N ASN A 48 9.69 25.82 25.32
CA ASN A 48 9.77 27.02 26.16
C ASN A 48 10.88 27.99 25.68
N GLY A 49 10.93 28.21 24.35
CA GLY A 49 11.90 29.07 23.69
C GLY A 49 13.31 28.49 23.48
N LYS A 50 13.63 27.32 24.05
CA LYS A 50 14.95 26.68 23.90
C LYS A 50 14.95 25.67 22.77
N THR A 51 15.89 25.79 21.84
CA THR A 51 16.07 24.78 20.77
C THR A 51 16.48 23.44 21.38
N VAL A 52 15.81 22.36 20.96
CA VAL A 52 16.07 21.00 21.40
C VAL A 52 16.34 20.08 20.22
N SER A 53 17.08 19.00 20.46
CA SER A 53 17.19 17.91 19.50
C SER A 53 15.94 17.03 19.60
N ALA A 54 15.22 16.89 18.50
CA ALA A 54 13.98 16.13 18.43
C ALA A 54 14.08 15.09 17.29
N PRO A 55 14.28 13.81 17.61
CA PRO A 55 14.26 12.75 16.61
C PRO A 55 12.94 12.73 15.83
N VAL A 56 13.04 12.52 14.52
CA VAL A 56 11.87 12.40 13.63
C VAL A 56 11.73 10.97 13.16
N ARG A 57 10.50 10.44 13.23
CA ARG A 57 10.15 9.13 12.71
C ARG A 57 9.06 9.26 11.63
N PRO A 58 9.38 9.05 10.34
CA PRO A 58 8.39 9.12 9.29
C PRO A 58 7.41 7.95 9.37
N PHE A 59 6.13 8.21 9.16
CA PHE A 59 5.07 7.21 9.16
C PHE A 59 3.95 7.62 8.20
N GLY A 60 3.99 7.10 6.99
CA GLY A 60 2.95 7.39 6.01
C GLY A 60 2.80 8.90 5.75
N SER A 61 1.59 9.43 5.87
CA SER A 61 1.27 10.85 5.62
C SER A 61 1.69 11.80 6.75
N VAL A 62 2.21 11.27 7.87
CA VAL A 62 2.76 12.05 8.99
C VAL A 62 4.21 11.66 9.32
N GLN A 63 4.87 12.51 10.08
CA GLN A 63 6.12 12.22 10.76
C GLN A 63 5.96 12.57 12.24
N TRP A 64 6.46 11.70 13.10
CA TRP A 64 6.38 11.86 14.55
C TRP A 64 7.65 12.56 15.06
N VAL A 65 7.48 13.74 15.62
CA VAL A 65 8.55 14.56 16.21
C VAL A 65 8.58 14.28 17.71
N LYS A 66 9.66 13.64 18.18
CA LYS A 66 9.80 13.27 19.60
C LYS A 66 10.19 14.49 20.44
N LEU A 67 9.40 14.77 21.46
CA LEU A 67 9.63 15.87 22.39
C LEU A 67 10.23 15.35 23.72
N PRO A 68 11.37 15.91 24.17
CA PRO A 68 11.93 15.60 25.48
C PRO A 68 11.17 16.35 26.59
N LEU A 69 10.03 15.79 27.02
CA LEU A 69 9.18 16.38 28.06
C LEU A 69 9.38 15.76 29.44
N GLU A 70 10.38 14.91 29.64
CA GLU A 70 10.58 14.13 30.87
C GLU A 70 10.74 15.00 32.13
N GLN A 71 11.16 16.26 31.96
CA GLN A 71 11.33 17.23 33.05
C GLN A 71 10.04 17.95 33.44
N LEU A 72 8.97 17.85 32.63
CA LEU A 72 7.71 18.54 32.87
C LEU A 72 6.92 17.83 33.97
N LYS A 73 6.74 18.47 35.11
CA LYS A 73 6.04 17.87 36.27
C LYS A 73 4.52 17.88 36.09
N PRO A 74 3.78 17.00 36.80
CA PRO A 74 2.32 17.06 36.82
C PRO A 74 1.80 18.46 37.17
N GLY A 75 0.89 18.99 36.35
CA GLY A 75 0.33 20.33 36.45
C GLY A 75 1.05 21.39 35.61
N GLU A 76 2.29 21.14 35.17
CA GLU A 76 3.06 22.08 34.37
C GLU A 76 2.70 22.01 32.88
N GLU A 77 2.94 23.12 32.19
CA GLU A 77 2.80 23.26 30.75
C GLU A 77 4.13 23.58 30.06
N ALA A 78 4.26 23.11 28.83
CA ALA A 78 5.32 23.49 27.93
C ALA A 78 4.74 23.98 26.62
N GLU A 79 5.32 25.05 26.06
CA GLU A 79 5.09 25.45 24.68
C GLU A 79 6.14 24.79 23.79
N ALA A 80 5.67 23.98 22.84
CA ALA A 80 6.48 23.43 21.76
C ALA A 80 6.22 24.22 20.46
N VAL A 81 7.28 24.70 19.83
CA VAL A 81 7.24 25.36 18.52
C VAL A 81 8.07 24.54 17.55
N ILE A 82 7.44 24.04 16.50
CA ILE A 82 8.05 23.26 15.44
C ILE A 82 8.07 24.12 14.18
N ASP A 83 9.24 24.61 13.82
CA ASP A 83 9.47 25.36 12.58
C ASP A 83 9.74 24.37 11.44
N PHE A 84 9.11 24.57 10.28
CA PHE A 84 9.24 23.69 9.13
C PHE A 84 9.13 24.43 7.79
N ARG A 85 9.59 23.74 6.74
CA ARG A 85 9.36 24.12 5.35
C ARG A 85 8.34 23.20 4.71
N LYS A 86 7.21 23.74 4.29
CA LYS A 86 6.16 23.00 3.57
C LYS A 86 6.56 22.76 2.11
N ASN A 87 6.49 21.51 1.66
CA ASN A 87 6.67 21.16 0.26
C ASN A 87 5.35 21.33 -0.52
N ALA A 88 5.45 21.50 -1.84
CA ALA A 88 4.28 21.59 -2.73
C ALA A 88 3.56 20.24 -2.99
N ALA A 89 4.04 19.15 -2.41
CA ALA A 89 3.44 17.83 -2.58
C ALA A 89 2.16 17.68 -1.74
N LYS A 90 1.24 16.81 -2.16
CA LYS A 90 0.07 16.43 -1.38
C LYS A 90 0.43 15.49 -0.22
N ASN A 91 -0.35 15.56 0.86
CA ASN A 91 -0.23 14.63 1.99
C ASN A 91 -0.70 13.22 1.63
N ILE A 92 -1.77 13.14 0.82
CA ILE A 92 -2.41 11.88 0.44
C ILE A 92 -2.71 11.92 -1.04
N ILE A 93 -2.30 10.87 -1.75
CA ILE A 93 -2.41 10.74 -3.20
C ILE A 93 -3.64 9.87 -3.52
N PRO A 94 -4.69 10.41 -4.16
CA PRO A 94 -5.77 9.61 -4.70
C PRO A 94 -5.27 8.80 -5.90
N ALA A 95 -5.59 7.50 -5.94
CA ALA A 95 -5.10 6.61 -6.97
C ALA A 95 -6.17 5.63 -7.46
N ILE A 96 -5.93 5.01 -8.61
CA ILE A 96 -6.77 3.92 -9.14
C ILE A 96 -5.89 2.72 -9.48
N ALA A 97 -6.35 1.52 -9.15
CA ALA A 97 -5.70 0.28 -9.49
C ALA A 97 -6.47 -0.46 -10.59
N PHE A 98 -5.80 -0.66 -11.73
CA PHE A 98 -6.24 -1.43 -12.89
C PHE A 98 -5.62 -2.83 -12.86
N PRO A 99 -6.35 -3.82 -12.35
CA PRO A 99 -5.89 -5.19 -12.38
C PRO A 99 -5.93 -5.76 -13.79
N ASN A 100 -5.23 -6.87 -14.03
CA ASN A 100 -5.35 -7.66 -15.26
C ASN A 100 -5.16 -6.86 -16.56
N GLY A 101 -4.38 -5.78 -16.51
CA GLY A 101 -4.07 -4.96 -17.68
C GLY A 101 -5.29 -4.26 -18.27
N ASN A 102 -6.26 -3.89 -17.44
CA ASN A 102 -7.50 -3.26 -17.92
C ASN A 102 -7.27 -1.98 -18.71
N HIS A 103 -6.09 -1.34 -18.62
CA HIS A 103 -5.79 -0.14 -19.41
C HIS A 103 -5.96 -0.36 -20.91
N ILE A 104 -5.78 -1.57 -21.43
CA ILE A 104 -5.98 -1.85 -22.86
C ILE A 104 -7.46 -1.99 -23.28
N TYR A 105 -8.43 -1.85 -22.37
CA TYR A 105 -9.85 -2.01 -22.70
C TYR A 105 -10.55 -0.74 -23.20
N LEU A 106 -9.94 0.44 -23.02
CA LEU A 106 -10.45 1.67 -23.63
C LEU A 106 -9.93 1.82 -25.06
N ASP A 107 -10.75 2.41 -25.92
CA ASP A 107 -10.42 2.61 -27.34
C ASP A 107 -9.22 3.54 -27.51
N ARG A 108 -9.06 4.54 -26.62
CA ARG A 108 -7.98 5.52 -26.68
C ARG A 108 -7.31 5.73 -25.32
N PRO A 109 -6.00 5.96 -25.27
CA PRO A 109 -5.29 6.36 -24.05
C PRO A 109 -5.85 7.63 -23.38
N SER A 110 -6.35 8.59 -24.17
CA SER A 110 -6.97 9.83 -23.65
C SER A 110 -8.19 9.57 -22.78
N ASP A 111 -8.96 8.51 -23.09
CA ASP A 111 -10.17 8.18 -22.34
C ASP A 111 -9.82 7.79 -20.89
N TRP A 112 -8.62 7.22 -20.66
CA TRP A 112 -8.11 6.98 -19.31
C TRP A 112 -7.77 8.27 -18.57
N ILE A 113 -7.18 9.25 -19.26
CA ILE A 113 -6.86 10.53 -18.65
C ILE A 113 -8.13 11.24 -18.22
N ASP A 114 -9.15 11.24 -19.07
CA ASP A 114 -10.45 11.83 -18.76
C ASP A 114 -11.10 11.13 -17.57
N PHE A 115 -11.05 9.80 -17.52
CA PHE A 115 -11.53 9.03 -16.38
C PHE A 115 -10.75 9.36 -15.09
N MET A 116 -9.43 9.42 -15.14
CA MET A 116 -8.60 9.75 -13.97
C MET A 116 -8.88 11.16 -13.46
N LYS A 117 -9.07 12.13 -14.35
CA LYS A 117 -9.48 13.50 -14.00
C LYS A 117 -10.86 13.52 -13.36
N TYR A 118 -11.83 12.80 -13.92
CA TYR A 118 -13.16 12.67 -13.35
C TYR A 118 -13.12 12.10 -11.93
N MET A 119 -12.28 11.10 -11.70
CA MET A 119 -12.10 10.50 -10.38
C MET A 119 -11.24 11.34 -9.43
N HIS A 120 -10.68 12.47 -9.86
CA HIS A 120 -9.64 13.23 -9.14
C HIS A 120 -8.40 12.40 -8.78
N ALA A 121 -8.07 11.38 -9.56
CA ALA A 121 -6.95 10.51 -9.28
C ALA A 121 -5.64 11.02 -9.92
N GLU A 122 -4.56 11.00 -9.13
CA GLU A 122 -3.24 11.52 -9.50
C GLU A 122 -2.22 10.41 -9.74
N SER A 123 -2.58 9.17 -9.39
CA SER A 123 -1.74 8.02 -9.66
C SER A 123 -2.55 6.82 -10.11
N VAL A 124 -1.95 6.00 -10.96
CA VAL A 124 -2.54 4.77 -11.43
C VAL A 124 -1.59 3.61 -11.15
N TYR A 125 -2.11 2.50 -10.62
CA TYR A 125 -1.47 1.20 -10.72
C TYR A 125 -2.04 0.48 -11.93
N SER A 126 -1.19 0.02 -12.84
CA SER A 126 -1.63 -0.78 -13.99
C SER A 126 -0.84 -2.06 -14.09
N LEU A 127 -1.51 -3.22 -14.08
CA LEU A 127 -0.84 -4.50 -14.26
C LEU A 127 -0.30 -4.64 -15.70
N LEU A 128 1.02 -4.62 -15.85
CA LEU A 128 1.69 -4.69 -17.15
C LEU A 128 2.12 -6.11 -17.53
N HIS A 129 2.38 -6.96 -16.53
CA HIS A 129 2.87 -8.32 -16.74
C HIS A 129 2.35 -9.24 -15.63
N ASN A 130 1.59 -10.29 -15.97
CA ASN A 130 0.91 -11.13 -14.98
C ASN A 130 1.58 -12.51 -14.75
N THR A 131 1.08 -13.26 -13.76
CA THR A 131 1.56 -14.62 -13.42
C THR A 131 1.43 -15.63 -14.56
N TYR A 132 0.52 -15.36 -15.51
CA TYR A 132 0.26 -16.22 -16.66
C TYR A 132 1.17 -15.95 -17.86
N GLY A 133 2.06 -14.96 -17.78
CA GLY A 133 2.89 -14.53 -18.91
C GLY A 133 2.15 -13.71 -19.96
N PHE A 134 0.97 -13.18 -19.61
CA PHE A 134 0.35 -12.11 -20.38
C PHE A 134 1.09 -10.80 -20.11
N VAL A 135 1.34 -10.07 -21.19
CA VAL A 135 1.88 -8.72 -21.15
C VAL A 135 0.92 -7.77 -21.82
N TYR A 136 0.75 -6.59 -21.27
CA TYR A 136 -0.28 -5.64 -21.70
C TYR A 136 0.35 -4.41 -22.36
N TYR A 137 1.35 -4.66 -23.20
CA TYR A 137 2.13 -3.65 -23.90
C TYR A 137 2.67 -4.21 -25.22
N ALA A 138 2.89 -3.33 -26.20
CA ALA A 138 3.19 -3.73 -27.59
C ALA A 138 4.59 -4.31 -27.77
N LYS A 139 5.59 -3.76 -27.08
CA LYS A 139 7.00 -4.20 -27.12
C LYS A 139 7.23 -5.41 -26.20
N ALA A 140 6.38 -6.41 -26.36
CA ALA A 140 6.40 -7.65 -25.59
C ALA A 140 7.72 -8.41 -25.81
N ILE A 141 8.25 -9.02 -24.74
CA ILE A 141 9.43 -9.87 -24.84
C ILE A 141 9.15 -11.17 -25.64
N PRO A 142 10.17 -11.77 -26.26
CA PRO A 142 10.06 -13.11 -26.83
C PRO A 142 9.51 -14.11 -25.81
N GLY A 143 8.46 -14.83 -26.20
CA GLY A 143 7.81 -15.79 -25.33
C GLY A 143 6.75 -15.22 -24.40
N ALA A 144 6.51 -13.91 -24.31
CA ALA A 144 5.29 -13.40 -23.69
C ALA A 144 4.05 -13.65 -24.58
N ILE A 145 2.86 -13.45 -24.03
CA ILE A 145 1.61 -13.43 -24.80
C ILE A 145 1.05 -12.01 -24.72
N PRO A 146 1.21 -11.20 -25.77
CA PRO A 146 0.69 -9.84 -25.77
C PRO A 146 -0.85 -9.87 -25.71
N LYS A 147 -1.39 -9.13 -24.77
CA LYS A 147 -2.80 -8.77 -24.64
C LYS A 147 -2.87 -7.27 -24.84
N ILE A 148 -2.93 -6.87 -26.10
CA ILE A 148 -3.00 -5.47 -26.53
C ILE A 148 -4.40 -5.15 -27.05
N ASN A 149 -4.75 -3.85 -27.10
CA ASN A 149 -6.02 -3.42 -27.69
C ASN A 149 -5.98 -3.69 -29.21
N PRO A 150 -6.83 -4.59 -29.75
CA PRO A 150 -6.81 -4.91 -31.18
C PRO A 150 -7.28 -3.77 -32.08
N ASN A 151 -8.01 -2.77 -31.53
CA ASN A 151 -8.54 -1.64 -32.29
C ASN A 151 -7.59 -0.43 -32.28
N TYR A 152 -6.52 -0.49 -31.49
CA TYR A 152 -5.56 0.60 -31.39
C TYR A 152 -4.35 0.33 -32.30
N LYS A 153 -4.07 1.25 -33.23
CA LYS A 153 -2.99 1.09 -34.22
C LYS A 153 -1.60 1.50 -33.71
N GLY A 154 -1.47 1.95 -32.46
CA GLY A 154 -0.23 2.42 -31.84
C GLY A 154 0.24 1.57 -30.65
N ASP A 155 1.21 2.08 -29.90
CA ASP A 155 1.64 1.50 -28.63
C ASP A 155 0.85 2.12 -27.48
N PHE A 156 -0.30 1.52 -27.16
CA PHE A 156 -1.25 2.07 -26.19
C PHE A 156 -0.60 2.43 -24.85
N LEU A 157 0.32 1.59 -24.35
CA LEU A 157 0.99 1.88 -23.08
C LEU A 157 1.91 3.09 -23.21
N GLN A 158 2.68 3.20 -24.30
CA GLN A 158 3.56 4.34 -24.51
C GLN A 158 2.78 5.66 -24.63
N ASP A 159 1.68 5.65 -25.38
CA ASP A 159 0.84 6.82 -25.57
C ASP A 159 0.10 7.20 -24.27
N PHE A 160 -0.34 6.20 -23.49
CA PHE A 160 -0.90 6.42 -22.15
C PHE A 160 0.12 7.03 -21.18
N LEU A 161 1.38 6.54 -21.19
CA LEU A 161 2.45 7.09 -20.36
C LEU A 161 2.76 8.54 -20.69
N THR A 162 2.82 8.88 -21.99
CA THR A 162 3.05 10.26 -22.45
C THR A 162 1.94 11.18 -21.95
N LEU A 163 0.68 10.81 -22.20
CA LEU A 163 -0.47 11.61 -21.79
C LEU A 163 -0.61 11.72 -20.26
N ALA A 164 -0.31 10.64 -19.53
CA ALA A 164 -0.32 10.66 -18.06
C ALA A 164 0.68 11.69 -17.53
N LYS A 165 1.91 11.68 -18.06
CA LYS A 165 2.95 12.65 -17.68
C LYS A 165 2.55 14.09 -17.98
N GLU A 166 1.99 14.35 -19.16
CA GLU A 166 1.49 15.69 -19.55
C GLU A 166 0.38 16.21 -18.62
N ASN A 167 -0.36 15.31 -17.99
CA ASN A 167 -1.45 15.63 -17.07
C ASN A 167 -1.06 15.47 -15.59
N GLY A 168 0.23 15.28 -15.28
CA GLY A 168 0.72 15.15 -13.90
C GLY A 168 0.29 13.85 -13.20
N ILE A 169 -0.14 12.83 -13.94
CA ILE A 169 -0.56 11.53 -13.41
C ILE A 169 0.65 10.59 -13.35
N THR A 170 0.91 10.03 -12.16
CA THR A 170 2.01 9.07 -11.93
C THR A 170 1.58 7.64 -12.26
N LEU A 171 2.34 6.92 -13.08
CA LEU A 171 2.08 5.51 -13.39
C LEU A 171 2.98 4.55 -12.58
N ASN A 172 2.34 3.67 -11.81
CA ASN A 172 2.96 2.52 -11.15
C ASN A 172 2.74 1.28 -12.02
N GLY A 173 3.81 0.76 -12.61
CA GLY A 173 3.78 -0.44 -13.43
C GLY A 173 3.71 -1.69 -12.55
N GLY A 174 2.58 -2.37 -12.57
CA GLY A 174 2.37 -3.64 -11.87
C GLY A 174 3.10 -4.77 -12.56
N PHE A 175 3.88 -5.54 -11.80
CA PHE A 175 4.63 -6.67 -12.30
C PHE A 175 4.48 -7.88 -11.40
N TYR A 176 3.89 -8.93 -11.94
CA TYR A 176 3.97 -10.26 -11.39
C TYR A 176 5.05 -11.03 -12.14
N PHE A 177 5.84 -11.79 -11.42
CA PHE A 177 6.71 -12.78 -12.02
C PHE A 177 5.87 -13.83 -12.80
N SER A 178 6.20 -14.06 -14.07
CA SER A 178 5.45 -14.94 -14.97
C SER A 178 5.94 -16.38 -14.83
N PHE A 179 5.04 -17.25 -14.39
CA PHE A 179 5.39 -18.63 -14.07
C PHE A 179 4.57 -19.65 -14.85
N SER A 180 3.65 -19.27 -15.74
CA SER A 180 2.74 -20.26 -16.35
C SER A 180 3.13 -20.73 -17.76
N LYS A 181 3.66 -19.88 -18.65
CA LYS A 181 4.04 -20.31 -20.02
C LYS A 181 5.27 -21.22 -20.01
N ILE A 182 6.16 -20.97 -19.06
CA ILE A 182 7.28 -21.84 -18.69
C ILE A 182 6.78 -23.23 -18.23
N ALA A 183 5.62 -23.32 -17.58
CA ALA A 183 5.05 -24.61 -17.12
C ALA A 183 4.44 -25.46 -18.23
N LYS A 184 4.19 -24.90 -19.43
CA LYS A 184 3.77 -25.70 -20.61
C LYS A 184 4.93 -26.46 -21.22
N ASP A 185 6.16 -26.02 -20.96
CA ASP A 185 7.36 -26.81 -21.20
C ASP A 185 7.47 -27.84 -20.06
N LYS A 186 7.09 -29.09 -20.35
CA LYS A 186 7.11 -30.21 -19.39
C LYS A 186 8.51 -30.46 -18.79
N THR A 187 9.57 -29.89 -19.37
CA THR A 187 10.94 -30.02 -18.87
C THR A 187 11.25 -29.08 -17.70
N LYS A 188 10.40 -28.08 -17.43
CA LYS A 188 10.65 -27.09 -16.39
C LYS A 188 9.98 -27.48 -15.06
N PRO A 189 10.68 -27.33 -13.92
CA PRO A 189 10.20 -27.83 -12.64
C PRO A 189 8.95 -27.07 -12.19
N THR A 190 7.83 -27.79 -12.14
CA THR A 190 6.56 -27.26 -11.66
C THR A 190 6.64 -27.04 -10.15
N ARG A 191 5.99 -26.00 -9.66
CA ARG A 191 5.87 -25.73 -8.23
C ARG A 191 5.07 -26.86 -7.57
N ILE A 192 5.62 -27.42 -6.50
CA ILE A 192 4.99 -28.51 -5.74
C ILE A 192 4.45 -27.96 -4.42
N GLY A 193 3.19 -28.26 -4.13
CA GLY A 193 2.52 -27.93 -2.87
C GLY A 193 2.94 -28.83 -1.72
N LYS A 194 2.51 -28.45 -0.51
CA LYS A 194 2.76 -29.25 0.70
C LYS A 194 2.15 -30.65 0.65
N ASP A 195 1.15 -30.85 -0.21
CA ASP A 195 0.50 -32.13 -0.47
C ASP A 195 1.28 -33.00 -1.48
N GLY A 196 2.48 -32.56 -1.89
CA GLY A 196 3.31 -33.23 -2.88
C GLY A 196 2.78 -33.09 -4.31
N LYS A 197 1.71 -32.32 -4.54
CA LYS A 197 1.07 -32.19 -5.86
C LYS A 197 1.46 -30.88 -6.55
N PRO A 198 1.47 -30.86 -7.90
CA PRO A 198 1.58 -29.63 -8.66
C PRO A 198 0.51 -28.59 -8.28
N PHE A 199 0.89 -27.32 -8.15
CA PHE A 199 -0.07 -26.24 -7.99
C PHE A 199 -0.99 -26.12 -9.21
N LYS A 200 -2.31 -26.25 -8.98
CA LYS A 200 -3.31 -26.19 -10.06
C LYS A 200 -3.60 -24.75 -10.54
N ASN A 201 -3.53 -23.76 -9.65
CA ASN A 201 -3.86 -22.35 -9.90
C ASN A 201 -2.70 -21.41 -9.51
N GLY A 202 -2.52 -20.30 -10.25
CA GLY A 202 -1.55 -19.24 -9.91
C GLY A 202 -0.10 -19.50 -10.37
N ILE A 203 0.86 -19.27 -9.46
CA ILE A 203 2.31 -19.45 -9.70
C ILE A 203 2.63 -20.93 -9.92
N ARG A 204 2.82 -21.36 -11.17
CA ARG A 204 3.00 -22.77 -11.53
C ARG A 204 4.45 -23.27 -11.51
N VAL A 205 5.44 -22.40 -11.35
CA VAL A 205 6.86 -22.79 -11.49
C VAL A 205 7.63 -22.46 -10.22
N CYS A 206 8.63 -23.30 -9.93
CA CYS A 206 9.55 -23.11 -8.83
C CYS A 206 10.40 -21.84 -9.02
N LEU A 207 10.40 -20.94 -8.04
CA LEU A 207 11.19 -19.70 -8.08
C LEU A 207 12.69 -19.90 -7.84
N LEU A 208 13.07 -21.05 -7.28
CA LEU A 208 14.47 -21.47 -7.19
C LEU A 208 14.99 -22.08 -8.49
N ASP A 209 14.16 -22.10 -9.55
CA ASP A 209 14.69 -22.34 -10.88
C ASP A 209 15.37 -21.09 -11.44
N GLU A 210 16.68 -21.18 -11.60
CA GLU A 210 17.50 -20.05 -12.05
C GLU A 210 17.11 -19.55 -13.43
N LYS A 211 16.75 -20.44 -14.36
CA LYS A 211 16.33 -20.05 -15.72
C LYS A 211 15.00 -19.31 -15.68
N VAL A 212 14.09 -19.74 -14.81
CA VAL A 212 12.76 -19.14 -14.65
C VAL A 212 12.86 -17.76 -14.01
N ARG A 213 13.67 -17.68 -12.95
CA ARG A 213 13.98 -16.42 -12.27
C ARG A 213 14.63 -15.45 -13.24
N GLU A 214 15.68 -15.87 -13.94
CA GLU A 214 16.40 -14.99 -14.87
C GLU A 214 15.53 -14.56 -16.05
N GLN A 215 14.66 -15.44 -16.57
CA GLN A 215 13.68 -15.04 -17.58
C GLN A 215 12.75 -13.94 -17.07
N SER A 216 12.21 -14.07 -15.85
CA SER A 216 11.33 -13.04 -15.28
C SER A 216 12.06 -11.73 -15.00
N LEU A 217 13.32 -11.79 -14.54
CA LEU A 217 14.16 -10.61 -14.35
C LEU A 217 14.53 -9.95 -15.68
N ALA A 218 14.77 -10.74 -16.74
CA ALA A 218 14.96 -10.22 -18.09
C ALA A 218 13.70 -9.52 -18.62
N SER A 219 12.51 -10.09 -18.39
CA SER A 219 11.23 -9.44 -18.70
C SER A 219 11.13 -8.05 -18.06
N LEU A 220 11.48 -7.97 -16.77
CA LEU A 220 11.45 -6.73 -16.02
C LEU A 220 12.44 -5.70 -16.59
N ARG A 221 13.70 -6.10 -16.86
CA ARG A 221 14.71 -5.21 -17.45
C ARG A 221 14.23 -4.66 -18.80
N GLN A 222 13.69 -5.52 -19.66
CA GLN A 222 13.22 -5.12 -20.97
C GLN A 222 12.01 -4.17 -20.87
N MET A 223 11.03 -4.48 -20.02
CA MET A 223 9.86 -3.61 -19.79
C MET A 223 10.29 -2.20 -19.33
N LEU A 224 11.18 -2.10 -18.36
CA LEU A 224 11.65 -0.80 -17.86
C LEU A 224 12.50 -0.03 -18.88
N LYS A 225 13.22 -0.75 -19.75
CA LYS A 225 13.98 -0.17 -20.87
C LYS A 225 13.05 0.38 -21.96
N ASP A 226 12.04 -0.38 -22.34
CA ASP A 226 11.16 -0.07 -23.47
C ASP A 226 10.11 1.00 -23.13
N TYR A 227 9.80 1.13 -21.83
CA TYR A 227 8.80 2.05 -21.29
C TYR A 227 9.42 2.92 -20.17
N PRO A 228 10.37 3.80 -20.50
CA PRO A 228 11.02 4.66 -19.51
C PRO A 228 10.08 5.67 -18.85
N GLY A 229 8.86 5.85 -19.38
CA GLY A 229 7.81 6.67 -18.78
C GLY A 229 7.19 6.08 -17.51
N ILE A 230 7.38 4.79 -17.20
CA ILE A 230 6.90 4.20 -15.94
C ILE A 230 7.60 4.89 -14.77
N ASP A 231 6.89 5.46 -13.81
CA ASP A 231 7.51 6.19 -12.69
C ASP A 231 8.03 5.24 -11.61
N ARG A 232 7.27 4.17 -11.34
CA ARG A 232 7.55 3.21 -10.26
C ARG A 232 7.19 1.79 -10.68
N LEU A 233 7.92 0.83 -10.13
CA LEU A 233 7.54 -0.57 -10.19
C LEU A 233 6.74 -0.93 -8.94
N GLU A 234 5.57 -1.53 -9.12
CA GLU A 234 4.78 -2.09 -8.04
C GLU A 234 4.78 -3.62 -8.18
N LEU A 235 5.40 -4.31 -7.23
CA LEU A 235 5.29 -5.77 -7.15
C LEU A 235 3.97 -6.12 -6.47
N ASP A 236 3.23 -7.05 -7.05
CA ASP A 236 2.02 -7.59 -6.42
C ASP A 236 2.37 -8.75 -5.47
N ASP A 237 1.39 -9.31 -4.76
CA ASP A 237 1.62 -10.24 -3.64
C ASP A 237 2.41 -11.52 -3.98
N ASN A 238 2.71 -11.79 -5.25
CA ASN A 238 3.34 -13.01 -5.72
C ASN A 238 4.88 -13.07 -5.55
N PHE A 239 5.50 -12.01 -5.02
CA PHE A 239 6.90 -12.05 -4.56
C PHE A 239 7.04 -12.59 -3.13
N GLU A 240 5.96 -12.59 -2.35
CA GLU A 240 5.93 -13.16 -0.99
C GLU A 240 5.87 -14.68 -1.11
N MET A 241 6.94 -15.37 -0.71
CA MET A 241 7.13 -16.82 -0.95
C MET A 241 6.94 -17.68 0.30
N ASP A 242 6.38 -17.10 1.35
CA ASP A 242 6.17 -17.71 2.66
C ASP A 242 4.86 -18.52 2.77
N GLY A 243 4.79 -19.35 3.81
CA GLY A 243 3.62 -20.16 4.17
C GLY A 243 2.96 -20.90 3.00
N LYS A 244 1.75 -20.46 2.60
CA LYS A 244 0.96 -21.09 1.51
C LYS A 244 1.61 -20.92 0.13
N LYS A 245 2.61 -20.04 0.01
CA LYS A 245 3.35 -19.74 -1.23
C LYS A 245 4.71 -20.46 -1.35
N SER A 246 5.10 -21.29 -0.37
CA SER A 246 6.31 -22.12 -0.44
C SER A 246 6.22 -23.26 -1.49
N CYS A 247 7.38 -23.74 -1.95
CA CYS A 247 7.51 -24.83 -2.93
C CYS A 247 8.25 -26.03 -2.33
N TYR A 248 7.72 -27.24 -2.51
CA TYR A 248 8.27 -28.48 -1.93
C TYR A 248 8.87 -29.40 -3.00
N CYS A 249 9.37 -28.87 -4.12
CA CYS A 249 10.01 -29.70 -5.14
C CYS A 249 11.41 -30.15 -4.68
N ALA A 250 11.95 -31.20 -5.29
CA ALA A 250 13.25 -31.78 -4.93
C ALA A 250 14.36 -30.72 -4.80
N ARG A 251 14.45 -29.77 -5.74
CA ARG A 251 15.43 -28.67 -5.70
C ARG A 251 15.27 -27.76 -4.48
N CYS A 252 14.04 -27.47 -4.07
CA CYS A 252 13.80 -26.61 -2.90
C CYS A 252 14.20 -27.34 -1.62
N LEU A 253 13.86 -28.63 -1.52
CA LEU A 253 14.22 -29.47 -0.38
C LEU A 253 15.73 -29.67 -0.28
N GLU A 254 16.40 -29.93 -1.40
CA GLU A 254 17.86 -30.07 -1.46
C GLU A 254 18.55 -28.78 -0.98
N LYS A 255 18.19 -27.63 -1.55
CA LYS A 255 18.76 -26.34 -1.15
C LYS A 255 18.49 -26.02 0.31
N PHE A 256 17.29 -26.33 0.81
CA PHE A 256 16.97 -26.16 2.22
C PHE A 256 17.84 -27.06 3.11
N HIS A 257 18.02 -28.34 2.80
CA HIS A 257 18.86 -29.22 3.61
C HIS A 257 20.35 -28.84 3.57
N GLN A 258 20.80 -28.19 2.49
CA GLN A 258 22.14 -27.59 2.42
C GLN A 258 22.27 -26.38 3.36
N GLU A 259 21.28 -25.48 3.39
CA GLU A 259 21.30 -24.27 4.23
C GLU A 259 20.92 -24.54 5.70
N TYR A 260 20.13 -25.58 5.96
CA TYR A 260 19.62 -25.98 7.27
C TYR A 260 19.83 -27.50 7.51
N PRO A 261 21.07 -27.96 7.71
CA PRO A 261 21.37 -29.38 7.90
C PRO A 261 20.62 -29.99 9.09
N GLY A 262 20.04 -31.17 8.89
CA GLY A 262 19.31 -31.92 9.93
C GLY A 262 17.94 -31.33 10.33
N LYS A 263 17.49 -30.27 9.66
CA LYS A 263 16.17 -29.67 9.90
C LYS A 263 15.13 -30.24 8.95
N GLN A 264 13.88 -30.29 9.40
CA GLN A 264 12.76 -30.79 8.61
C GLN A 264 12.09 -29.63 7.84
N ALA A 265 11.91 -29.80 6.54
CA ALA A 265 11.09 -28.88 5.74
C ALA A 265 9.59 -29.11 6.02
N GLY A 266 8.80 -28.04 6.16
CA GLY A 266 7.37 -28.17 6.44
C GLY A 266 6.65 -26.84 6.63
N PRO A 267 5.31 -26.80 6.46
CA PRO A 267 4.52 -25.58 6.67
C PRO A 267 4.57 -25.06 8.11
N ASP A 268 4.81 -25.95 9.07
CA ASP A 268 4.92 -25.61 10.50
C ASP A 268 6.39 -25.53 10.95
N SER A 269 7.35 -25.62 10.03
CA SER A 269 8.79 -25.47 10.35
C SER A 269 9.18 -23.99 10.30
N PRO A 270 9.63 -23.41 11.42
CA PRO A 270 10.13 -22.04 11.44
C PRO A 270 11.36 -21.85 10.54
N GLU A 271 12.22 -22.87 10.42
CA GLU A 271 13.37 -22.84 9.53
C GLU A 271 12.98 -22.83 8.06
N TRP A 272 11.95 -23.61 7.68
CA TRP A 272 11.43 -23.61 6.31
C TRP A 272 10.79 -22.27 5.92
N ASP A 273 10.06 -21.65 6.86
CA ASP A 273 9.50 -20.32 6.66
C ASP A 273 10.62 -19.27 6.52
N ARG A 274 11.63 -19.31 7.41
CA ARG A 274 12.81 -18.44 7.34
C ARG A 274 13.57 -18.61 6.02
N PHE A 275 13.75 -19.84 5.57
CA PHE A 275 14.36 -20.14 4.27
C PHE A 275 13.63 -19.43 3.13
N TRP A 276 12.30 -19.59 3.04
CA TRP A 276 11.53 -18.96 1.96
C TRP A 276 11.48 -17.44 2.05
N ARG A 277 11.44 -16.88 3.26
CA ARG A 277 11.59 -15.43 3.47
C ARG A 277 12.94 -14.94 2.93
N HIS A 278 14.03 -15.63 3.26
CA HIS A 278 15.36 -15.29 2.75
C HIS A 278 15.46 -15.37 1.22
N GLN A 279 14.88 -16.41 0.59
CA GLN A 279 14.87 -16.50 -0.87
C GLN A 279 14.02 -15.39 -1.52
N GLY A 280 12.92 -14.97 -0.88
CA GLY A 280 12.14 -13.81 -1.29
C GLY A 280 12.94 -12.50 -1.21
N GLU A 281 13.73 -12.31 -0.15
CA GLU A 281 14.62 -11.15 -0.01
C GLU A 281 15.70 -11.11 -1.10
N ILE A 282 16.31 -12.25 -1.44
CA ILE A 282 17.28 -12.33 -2.54
C ILE A 282 16.64 -11.89 -3.86
N LEU A 283 15.43 -12.37 -4.16
CA LEU A 283 14.70 -11.96 -5.37
C LEU A 283 14.42 -10.45 -5.35
N LEU A 284 13.98 -9.91 -4.22
CA LEU A 284 13.73 -8.47 -4.06
C LEU A 284 14.99 -7.63 -4.23
N GLN A 285 16.16 -8.09 -3.75
CA GLN A 285 17.43 -7.41 -4.01
C GLN A 285 17.76 -7.35 -5.50
N GLN A 286 17.54 -8.44 -6.23
CA GLN A 286 17.77 -8.48 -7.68
C GLN A 286 16.84 -7.51 -8.41
N VAL A 287 15.57 -7.46 -8.02
CA VAL A 287 14.58 -6.51 -8.56
C VAL A 287 14.93 -5.06 -8.20
N LEU A 288 15.37 -4.81 -6.98
CA LEU A 288 15.83 -3.50 -6.52
C LEU A 288 17.02 -3.02 -7.35
N LYS A 289 17.99 -3.90 -7.63
CA LYS A 289 19.13 -3.56 -8.50
C LYS A 289 18.67 -3.16 -9.90
N ILE A 290 17.72 -3.91 -10.48
CA ILE A 290 17.16 -3.62 -11.81
C ILE A 290 16.40 -2.29 -11.82
N THR A 291 15.52 -2.07 -10.84
CA THR A 291 14.72 -0.83 -10.76
C THR A 291 15.60 0.39 -10.53
N ARG A 292 16.60 0.32 -9.63
CA ARG A 292 17.58 1.39 -9.41
C ARG A 292 18.40 1.69 -10.65
N ALA A 293 18.85 0.68 -11.38
CA ALA A 293 19.58 0.88 -12.64
C ALA A 293 18.73 1.59 -13.71
N ALA A 294 17.41 1.42 -13.68
CA ALA A 294 16.45 2.13 -14.53
C ALA A 294 15.99 3.49 -13.94
N GLY A 295 16.54 3.93 -12.81
CA GLY A 295 16.14 5.17 -12.12
C GLY A 295 14.72 5.12 -11.53
N LYS A 296 14.18 3.93 -11.24
CA LYS A 296 12.81 3.71 -10.76
C LYS A 296 12.77 3.37 -9.29
N LYS A 297 11.67 3.75 -8.63
CA LYS A 297 11.36 3.32 -7.26
C LYS A 297 10.66 1.97 -7.27
N LEU A 298 10.95 1.15 -6.25
CA LEU A 298 10.32 -0.14 -6.01
C LEU A 298 9.29 -0.02 -4.89
N ASN A 299 8.07 -0.48 -5.15
CA ASN A 299 6.99 -0.62 -4.19
C ASN A 299 6.55 -2.09 -4.14
N GLY A 300 5.78 -2.46 -3.12
CA GLY A 300 5.19 -3.80 -3.04
C GLY A 300 3.84 -3.81 -2.35
N ALA A 301 2.85 -4.40 -3.02
CA ALA A 301 1.56 -4.75 -2.47
C ALA A 301 1.62 -6.10 -1.75
N ARG A 302 0.97 -6.15 -0.59
CA ARG A 302 1.00 -7.26 0.34
C ARG A 302 -0.38 -7.54 0.90
N LYS A 303 -0.54 -8.76 1.41
CA LYS A 303 -1.68 -9.07 2.27
C LYS A 303 -1.49 -8.44 3.64
N MET A 304 -2.56 -7.88 4.17
CA MET A 304 -2.60 -7.18 5.45
C MET A 304 -2.17 -8.02 6.67
N TRP A 305 -2.26 -9.35 6.58
CA TRP A 305 -2.07 -10.29 7.69
C TRP A 305 -0.66 -10.91 7.77
N VAL A 306 0.34 -10.33 7.12
CA VAL A 306 1.71 -10.90 7.18
C VAL A 306 2.34 -10.55 8.52
N GLU A 307 2.73 -11.60 9.25
CA GLU A 307 3.30 -11.55 10.60
C GLU A 307 4.50 -10.60 10.71
N GLU A 308 4.62 -9.98 11.89
CA GLU A 308 5.74 -9.16 12.35
C GLU A 308 7.08 -9.83 11.95
N GLY A 309 7.80 -9.24 11.00
CA GLY A 309 9.14 -9.73 10.65
C GLY A 309 9.62 -9.44 9.24
N ASN A 310 8.73 -9.37 8.24
CA ASN A 310 9.14 -9.15 6.84
C ASN A 310 9.15 -7.68 6.44
N THR A 311 9.90 -6.86 7.18
CA THR A 311 10.15 -5.48 6.79
C THR A 311 11.19 -5.45 5.66
N HIS A 312 10.71 -5.49 4.41
CA HIS A 312 11.59 -5.25 3.27
C HIS A 312 11.92 -3.76 3.24
N SER A 313 12.92 -3.34 4.02
CA SER A 313 13.49 -1.98 4.09
C SER A 313 13.88 -1.41 2.71
N TYR A 314 13.94 -2.29 1.71
CA TYR A 314 14.19 -2.04 0.30
C TYR A 314 13.01 -1.42 -0.46
N LEU A 315 11.78 -1.61 0.01
CA LEU A 315 10.59 -1.03 -0.60
C LEU A 315 10.50 0.45 -0.24
N SER A 316 10.33 1.31 -1.25
CA SER A 316 10.10 2.73 -1.02
C SER A 316 8.69 3.01 -0.49
N ARG A 317 7.76 2.07 -0.72
CA ARG A 317 6.39 2.10 -0.20
C ARG A 317 5.87 0.68 -0.03
N HIS A 318 5.22 0.44 1.11
CA HIS A 318 4.45 -0.77 1.36
C HIS A 318 2.98 -0.50 1.06
N CYS A 319 2.33 -1.42 0.35
CA CYS A 319 0.92 -1.30 0.03
C CYS A 319 0.14 -2.47 0.65
N ALA A 320 -0.94 -2.18 1.38
CA ALA A 320 -1.86 -3.21 1.86
C ALA A 320 -3.07 -3.33 0.92
N MET A 321 -3.45 -4.57 0.60
CA MET A 321 -4.72 -4.87 -0.04
C MET A 321 -5.77 -5.21 1.02
N ILE A 322 -6.85 -4.42 1.08
CA ILE A 322 -7.88 -4.51 2.10
C ILE A 322 -9.13 -5.17 1.50
N TYR A 323 -9.39 -6.41 1.92
CA TYR A 323 -10.47 -7.27 1.44
C TYR A 323 -11.70 -7.31 2.36
N GLU A 324 -11.62 -6.68 3.53
CA GLU A 324 -12.64 -6.73 4.59
C GLU A 324 -13.55 -5.49 4.55
N PHE A 325 -14.78 -5.66 5.06
CA PHE A 325 -15.81 -4.61 5.12
C PHE A 325 -16.39 -4.52 6.54
N PRO A 326 -16.45 -3.32 7.17
CA PRO A 326 -15.71 -2.08 6.85
C PRO A 326 -14.20 -2.29 6.68
N ALA A 327 -13.51 -1.33 6.07
CA ALA A 327 -12.07 -1.38 5.84
C ALA A 327 -11.23 -1.24 7.14
N PHE A 328 -11.70 -1.78 8.28
CA PHE A 328 -11.05 -1.74 9.58
C PHE A 328 -9.59 -2.21 9.53
N GLY A 329 -9.30 -3.13 8.63
CA GLY A 329 -7.97 -3.63 8.34
C GLY A 329 -6.94 -2.57 7.92
N CYS A 330 -7.38 -1.40 7.42
CA CYS A 330 -6.48 -0.28 7.14
C CYS A 330 -5.67 0.13 8.39
N SER A 331 -6.27 0.00 9.57
CA SER A 331 -5.64 0.33 10.86
C SER A 331 -4.64 -0.74 11.34
N GLU A 332 -4.81 -2.01 10.98
CA GLU A 332 -3.86 -3.08 11.32
C GLU A 332 -2.53 -2.93 10.56
N GLY A 333 -2.56 -2.34 9.36
CA GLY A 333 -1.34 -1.95 8.64
C GLY A 333 -0.41 -1.04 9.46
N ILE A 334 -0.94 -0.24 10.40
CA ILE A 334 -0.14 0.61 11.29
C ILE A 334 0.78 -0.21 12.20
N ARG A 335 0.34 -1.39 12.65
CA ARG A 335 1.05 -2.19 13.65
C ARG A 335 2.25 -2.96 13.09
N VAL A 336 2.17 -3.34 11.81
CA VAL A 336 3.11 -4.30 11.19
C VAL A 336 4.12 -3.65 10.24
N LEU A 337 4.03 -2.34 10.02
CA LEU A 337 4.98 -1.65 9.14
C LEU A 337 6.26 -1.28 9.86
N PRO A 338 7.40 -1.30 9.14
CA PRO A 338 8.63 -0.78 9.70
C PRO A 338 8.43 0.69 10.08
N GLU A 339 9.06 1.11 11.18
CA GLU A 339 9.07 2.47 11.73
C GLU A 339 9.47 3.59 10.75
N ARG A 340 9.79 3.27 9.48
CA ARG A 340 10.39 4.18 8.49
C ARG A 340 9.73 4.12 7.09
N GLY A 341 8.61 3.42 6.91
CA GLY A 341 8.01 3.19 5.59
C GLY A 341 6.90 4.18 5.20
N ALA A 342 6.81 4.52 3.91
CA ALA A 342 5.58 5.06 3.34
C ALA A 342 4.54 3.94 3.18
N TYR A 343 3.29 4.21 3.54
CA TYR A 343 2.20 3.24 3.51
C TYR A 343 1.12 3.62 2.51
N SER A 344 0.65 2.68 1.71
CA SER A 344 -0.52 2.87 0.84
C SER A 344 -1.55 1.79 1.03
N THR A 345 -2.78 2.13 0.67
CA THR A 345 -3.93 1.24 0.79
C THR A 345 -4.57 1.04 -0.57
N ILE A 346 -4.82 -0.21 -0.94
CA ILE A 346 -5.71 -0.60 -2.04
C ILE A 346 -6.99 -1.16 -1.42
N LEU A 347 -8.10 -0.46 -1.61
CA LEU A 347 -9.44 -0.87 -1.20
C LEU A 347 -10.01 -1.83 -2.25
N TRP A 348 -10.23 -3.08 -1.84
CA TRP A 348 -10.73 -4.14 -2.71
C TRP A 348 -12.25 -4.26 -2.67
N GLY A 349 -12.86 -4.57 -3.82
CA GLY A 349 -14.29 -4.86 -3.91
C GLY A 349 -15.13 -3.59 -3.82
N MET A 350 -15.89 -3.31 -4.87
CA MET A 350 -16.68 -2.08 -4.99
C MET A 350 -18.18 -2.33 -4.91
N GLU A 351 -18.58 -3.54 -4.53
CA GLU A 351 -19.96 -3.88 -4.14
C GLU A 351 -20.20 -3.37 -2.71
N ARG A 352 -19.89 -2.08 -2.49
CA ARG A 352 -19.99 -1.39 -1.21
C ARG A 352 -21.22 -0.52 -1.24
N ASP A 353 -21.90 -0.39 -0.10
CA ASP A 353 -22.88 0.69 0.07
C ASP A 353 -22.18 2.03 -0.24
N LEU A 354 -22.79 2.83 -1.12
CA LEU A 354 -22.27 4.13 -1.54
C LEU A 354 -22.02 5.07 -0.37
N LYS A 355 -22.73 4.88 0.75
CA LYS A 355 -22.58 5.65 1.98
C LYS A 355 -21.31 5.28 2.76
N GLU A 356 -20.82 4.05 2.63
CA GLU A 356 -19.64 3.57 3.37
C GLU A 356 -18.31 3.93 2.67
N ILE A 357 -18.33 4.27 1.37
CA ILE A 357 -17.12 4.63 0.59
C ILE A 357 -16.33 5.78 1.24
N ASP A 358 -17.02 6.82 1.75
CA ASP A 358 -16.36 7.94 2.42
C ASP A 358 -15.71 7.53 3.74
N LYS A 359 -16.36 6.62 4.47
CA LYS A 359 -15.84 6.04 5.71
C LYS A 359 -14.59 5.19 5.45
N ASP A 360 -14.57 4.40 4.39
CA ASP A 360 -13.40 3.61 4.03
C ASP A 360 -12.17 4.48 3.69
N VAL A 361 -12.40 5.57 2.94
CA VAL A 361 -11.34 6.56 2.66
C VAL A 361 -10.88 7.20 3.95
N ARG A 362 -11.79 7.63 4.82
CA ARG A 362 -11.45 8.18 6.13
C ARG A 362 -10.66 7.19 6.98
N GLU A 363 -11.05 5.92 7.03
CA GLU A 363 -10.32 4.86 7.74
C GLU A 363 -8.93 4.66 7.15
N ALA A 364 -8.76 4.70 5.83
CA ALA A 364 -7.45 4.60 5.19
C ALA A 364 -6.55 5.82 5.45
N VAL A 365 -7.13 7.03 5.49
CA VAL A 365 -6.45 8.26 5.93
C VAL A 365 -5.98 8.10 7.38
N PHE A 366 -6.87 7.64 8.26
CA PHE A 366 -6.60 7.44 9.69
C PHE A 366 -5.61 6.29 9.93
N GLY A 367 -5.55 5.35 8.97
CA GLY A 367 -4.53 4.33 8.82
C GLY A 367 -3.12 4.88 8.51
N GLY A 368 -2.98 6.18 8.25
CA GLY A 368 -1.71 6.82 7.87
C GLY A 368 -1.33 6.65 6.40
N SER A 369 -2.28 6.34 5.51
CA SER A 369 -1.97 6.12 4.09
C SER A 369 -1.47 7.39 3.40
N VAL A 370 -0.35 7.31 2.68
CA VAL A 370 0.11 8.35 1.73
C VAL A 370 -0.55 8.25 0.37
N MET A 371 -1.14 7.10 0.05
CA MET A 371 -1.87 6.88 -1.19
C MET A 371 -3.02 5.92 -0.92
N ILE A 372 -4.20 6.25 -1.43
CA ILE A 372 -5.41 5.45 -1.30
C ILE A 372 -5.89 5.14 -2.71
N SER A 373 -6.05 3.85 -3.01
CA SER A 373 -6.44 3.37 -4.33
C SER A 373 -7.70 2.52 -4.25
N TYR A 374 -8.57 2.61 -5.25
CA TYR A 374 -9.62 1.61 -5.47
C TYR A 374 -9.22 0.61 -6.54
N TRP A 375 -9.50 -0.68 -6.29
CA TRP A 375 -9.31 -1.74 -7.26
C TRP A 375 -10.52 -1.82 -8.20
N LEU A 376 -10.37 -1.32 -9.43
CA LEU A 376 -11.48 -1.15 -10.38
C LEU A 376 -11.35 -2.07 -11.59
N HIS A 377 -12.37 -2.89 -11.82
CA HIS A 377 -12.45 -3.77 -12.98
C HIS A 377 -13.31 -3.18 -14.10
N PHE A 378 -12.70 -2.95 -15.28
CA PHE A 378 -13.40 -2.40 -16.45
C PHE A 378 -13.68 -3.49 -17.48
N PHE A 379 -14.85 -3.42 -18.11
CA PHE A 379 -15.22 -4.33 -19.18
C PHE A 379 -15.96 -3.57 -20.29
N ARG A 380 -15.79 -4.04 -21.52
CA ARG A 380 -16.53 -3.51 -22.65
C ARG A 380 -17.96 -4.08 -22.65
N ARG A 381 -18.97 -3.21 -22.60
CA ARG A 381 -20.37 -3.58 -22.81
C ARG A 381 -20.62 -3.76 -24.31
N LYS A 382 -21.27 -4.86 -24.70
CA LYS A 382 -21.58 -5.15 -26.10
C LYS A 382 -22.87 -4.46 -26.59
N ASP A 383 -23.66 -3.90 -25.68
CA ASP A 383 -25.09 -3.62 -25.84
C ASP A 383 -25.49 -2.13 -25.72
N ALA A 384 -24.56 -1.20 -25.54
CA ALA A 384 -24.88 0.22 -25.31
C ALA A 384 -24.07 1.18 -26.20
N ASP A 385 -24.75 2.22 -26.70
CA ASP A 385 -24.16 3.33 -27.47
C ASP A 385 -23.15 4.15 -26.64
N ASN A 386 -23.28 4.10 -25.31
CA ASN A 386 -22.19 4.42 -24.38
C ASN A 386 -21.31 3.18 -24.21
N ARG A 387 -20.17 3.18 -24.88
CA ARG A 387 -19.28 2.02 -25.17
C ARG A 387 -18.56 1.42 -23.96
N TRP A 388 -18.92 1.80 -22.75
CA TRP A 388 -18.20 1.49 -21.52
C TRP A 388 -19.18 1.19 -20.40
N GLY A 389 -18.89 0.15 -19.62
CA GLY A 389 -19.50 -0.09 -18.33
C GLY A 389 -18.42 -0.48 -17.35
N VAL A 390 -18.62 -0.15 -16.10
CA VAL A 390 -17.79 -0.69 -15.03
C VAL A 390 -18.70 -1.57 -14.21
N GLY A 391 -18.36 -2.84 -14.18
CA GLY A 391 -19.24 -3.92 -13.73
C GLY A 391 -18.45 -5.20 -13.73
N THR A 392 -19.04 -6.32 -13.39
CA THR A 392 -18.42 -7.63 -13.63
C THR A 392 -18.57 -8.03 -15.10
N PRO A 393 -17.63 -8.77 -15.72
CA PRO A 393 -17.86 -9.31 -17.06
C PRO A 393 -19.10 -10.23 -17.03
N GLN A 394 -19.82 -10.35 -18.15
CA GLN A 394 -21.01 -11.23 -18.25
C GLN A 394 -20.75 -12.67 -17.78
N ASN A 395 -19.51 -13.15 -17.87
CA ASN A 395 -19.13 -14.50 -17.41
C ASN A 395 -18.90 -14.61 -15.89
N TYR A 396 -19.10 -13.55 -15.09
CA TYR A 396 -18.93 -13.62 -13.64
C TYR A 396 -20.10 -14.32 -12.93
N GLU A 397 -21.28 -14.39 -13.56
CA GLU A 397 -22.38 -15.25 -13.08
C GLU A 397 -21.98 -16.74 -13.12
N GLU A 398 -21.16 -17.13 -14.10
CA GLU A 398 -20.57 -18.47 -14.17
C GLU A 398 -19.38 -18.65 -13.21
N MET A 399 -18.61 -17.59 -12.94
CA MET A 399 -17.44 -17.64 -12.05
C MET A 399 -17.77 -17.59 -10.55
N LYS A 400 -19.03 -17.31 -10.15
CA LYS A 400 -19.49 -17.25 -8.75
C LYS A 400 -18.54 -16.47 -7.81
N LEU A 401 -17.94 -15.38 -8.29
CA LEU A 401 -17.05 -14.56 -7.47
C LEU A 401 -17.88 -13.44 -6.82
N PRO A 402 -18.13 -13.47 -5.50
CA PRO A 402 -19.16 -12.66 -4.83
C PRO A 402 -18.86 -11.15 -4.69
N ASN A 403 -17.74 -10.63 -5.22
CA ASN A 403 -17.21 -9.31 -4.82
C ASN A 403 -16.82 -8.38 -6.00
N GLY A 404 -17.47 -8.50 -7.16
CA GLY A 404 -16.98 -7.85 -8.39
C GLY A 404 -17.86 -6.73 -8.96
N ARG A 405 -19.09 -6.54 -8.47
CA ARG A 405 -20.08 -5.65 -9.11
C ARG A 405 -19.88 -4.22 -8.64
N LEU A 406 -19.88 -3.25 -9.56
CA LEU A 406 -20.02 -1.85 -9.19
C LEU A 406 -21.50 -1.53 -9.01
N LEU A 407 -21.86 -0.83 -7.95
CA LEU A 407 -23.19 -0.24 -7.83
C LEU A 407 -23.27 1.03 -8.70
N HIS A 408 -24.47 1.34 -9.19
CA HIS A 408 -24.70 2.64 -9.81
C HIS A 408 -24.41 3.75 -8.78
N GLY A 409 -23.71 4.82 -9.15
CA GLY A 409 -23.30 5.87 -8.22
C GLY A 409 -21.94 5.66 -7.53
N THR A 410 -21.27 4.51 -7.75
CA THR A 410 -19.99 4.21 -7.10
C THR A 410 -18.90 5.23 -7.45
N PHE A 411 -18.82 5.71 -8.69
CA PHE A 411 -17.77 6.66 -9.07
C PHE A 411 -17.99 8.04 -8.51
N GLU A 412 -19.22 8.51 -8.48
CA GLU A 412 -19.62 9.76 -7.86
C GLU A 412 -19.30 9.71 -6.36
N ALA A 413 -19.53 8.57 -5.71
CA ALA A 413 -19.19 8.36 -4.31
C ALA A 413 -17.68 8.36 -4.07
N VAL A 414 -16.88 7.70 -4.91
CA VAL A 414 -15.40 7.73 -4.80
C VAL A 414 -14.86 9.12 -5.07
N SER A 415 -15.31 9.78 -6.14
CA SER A 415 -14.91 11.14 -6.50
C SER A 415 -15.19 12.11 -5.37
N ARG A 416 -16.38 12.03 -4.76
CA ARG A 416 -16.74 12.81 -3.55
C ARG A 416 -15.85 12.50 -2.35
N ALA A 417 -15.50 11.23 -2.13
CA ALA A 417 -14.61 10.86 -1.03
C ALA A 417 -13.19 11.41 -1.25
N TYR A 418 -12.68 11.36 -2.49
CA TYR A 418 -11.39 11.94 -2.86
C TYR A 418 -11.37 13.46 -2.77
N SER A 419 -12.45 14.16 -3.14
CA SER A 419 -12.53 15.61 -2.99
C SER A 419 -12.51 16.09 -1.53
N ARG A 420 -12.71 15.18 -0.55
CA ARG A 420 -12.71 15.47 0.89
C ARG A 420 -11.46 14.98 1.63
N LEU A 421 -10.44 14.50 0.91
CA LEU A 421 -9.22 13.94 1.51
C LEU A 421 -8.51 14.90 2.46
N GLU A 422 -8.45 16.19 2.12
CA GLU A 422 -7.82 17.20 2.99
C GLU A 422 -8.61 17.43 4.27
N ASP A 423 -9.94 17.44 4.20
CA ASP A 423 -10.80 17.54 5.39
C ASP A 423 -10.60 16.32 6.30
N HIS A 424 -10.62 15.11 5.72
CA HIS A 424 -10.38 13.87 6.47
C HIS A 424 -8.99 13.86 7.11
N PHE A 425 -7.96 14.36 6.40
CA PHE A 425 -6.61 14.43 6.93
C PHE A 425 -6.45 15.51 8.03
N ARG A 426 -7.13 16.64 7.90
CA ARG A 426 -7.19 17.67 8.94
C ARG A 426 -7.83 17.14 10.22
N ASP A 427 -8.95 16.43 10.09
CA ASP A 427 -9.64 15.79 11.23
C ASP A 427 -8.73 14.75 11.90
N TYR A 428 -8.05 13.92 11.09
CA TYR A 428 -7.05 12.98 11.58
C TYR A 428 -5.95 13.70 12.37
N LEU A 429 -5.32 14.71 11.79
CA LEU A 429 -4.23 15.43 12.44
C LEU A 429 -4.68 16.08 13.75
N ALA A 430 -5.90 16.63 13.80
CA ALA A 430 -6.44 17.25 15.00
C ALA A 430 -6.69 16.22 16.11
N GLN A 431 -7.21 15.05 15.75
CA GLN A 431 -7.50 13.97 16.69
C GLN A 431 -6.24 13.26 17.19
N TYR A 432 -5.22 13.11 16.34
CA TYR A 432 -4.01 12.32 16.60
C TYR A 432 -2.74 13.17 16.71
N LEU A 433 -2.88 14.47 17.00
CA LEU A 433 -1.76 15.41 17.12
C LEU A 433 -0.68 14.94 18.09
N LEU A 434 -1.05 14.23 19.16
CA LEU A 434 -0.13 13.82 20.24
C LEU A 434 -0.22 12.32 20.56
N GLN A 435 0.90 11.62 20.43
CA GLN A 435 1.09 10.23 20.84
C GLN A 435 2.17 10.08 21.93
N GLY A 436 2.41 8.84 22.39
CA GLY A 436 3.36 8.54 23.46
C GLY A 436 2.69 8.51 24.84
N ASP A 437 3.33 9.14 25.83
CA ASP A 437 2.92 9.08 27.23
C ASP A 437 1.53 9.70 27.44
N SER A 438 0.65 8.85 27.98
CA SER A 438 -0.77 9.12 28.13
C SER A 438 -1.14 10.17 29.16
N ARG A 439 -0.16 10.69 29.90
CA ARG A 439 -0.31 11.81 30.84
C ARG A 439 -0.13 13.17 30.19
N TYR A 440 0.36 13.25 28.95
CA TYR A 440 0.43 14.52 28.23
C TYR A 440 -0.82 14.77 27.41
N THR A 441 -1.29 16.01 27.40
CA THR A 441 -2.39 16.48 26.56
C THR A 441 -2.05 17.81 25.91
N VAL A 442 -2.54 18.00 24.69
CA VAL A 442 -2.53 19.29 24.02
C VAL A 442 -3.69 20.14 24.52
N THR A 443 -3.37 21.31 25.08
CA THR A 443 -4.37 22.30 25.53
C THR A 443 -4.57 23.43 24.53
N LYS A 444 -3.69 23.56 23.53
CA LYS A 444 -3.85 24.49 22.39
C LYS A 444 -2.93 24.07 21.26
N ALA A 445 -3.40 24.13 20.01
CA ALA A 445 -2.52 23.99 18.84
C ALA A 445 -2.93 24.93 17.70
N VAL A 446 -1.93 25.51 17.03
CA VAL A 446 -2.10 26.31 15.82
C VAL A 446 -1.03 25.91 14.80
N MET A 447 -1.43 25.69 13.55
CA MET A 447 -0.52 25.39 12.45
C MET A 447 -0.77 26.32 11.26
N ASP A 448 0.29 27.01 10.84
CA ASP A 448 0.31 27.84 9.64
C ASP A 448 1.22 27.22 8.56
N ASP A 449 1.57 27.96 7.51
CA ASP A 449 2.42 27.50 6.40
C ASP A 449 3.88 27.20 6.78
N HIS A 450 4.33 27.61 7.97
CA HIS A 450 5.74 27.59 8.39
C HIS A 450 5.99 26.99 9.77
N GLN A 451 4.99 26.95 10.65
CA GLN A 451 5.17 26.51 12.03
C GLN A 451 3.95 25.79 12.58
N LEU A 452 4.20 24.90 13.55
CA LEU A 452 3.22 24.29 14.43
C LEU A 452 3.55 24.71 15.85
N ARG A 453 2.62 25.42 16.51
CA ARG A 453 2.72 25.84 17.92
C ARG A 453 1.76 25.04 18.75
N VAL A 454 2.25 24.40 19.81
CA VAL A 454 1.46 23.51 20.67
C VAL A 454 1.74 23.81 22.13
N THR A 455 0.69 23.96 22.93
CA THR A 455 0.79 23.97 24.40
C THR A 455 0.46 22.57 24.92
N ILE A 456 1.39 21.97 25.64
CA ILE A 456 1.28 20.60 26.17
C ILE A 456 1.32 20.65 27.69
N ARG A 457 0.34 20.02 28.33
CA ARG A 457 0.27 19.89 29.79
C ARG A 457 0.54 18.45 30.21
N ASN A 458 1.35 18.26 31.25
CA ASN A 458 1.41 16.98 31.97
C ASN A 458 0.29 16.95 33.00
N THR A 459 -0.73 16.10 32.83
CA THR A 459 -1.86 16.00 33.76
C THR A 459 -1.57 15.10 34.96
N GLY A 460 -0.45 14.35 34.96
CA GLY A 460 -0.12 13.34 35.97
C GLY A 460 -0.99 12.08 35.95
N LYS A 461 -2.10 12.08 35.20
CA LYS A 461 -3.07 10.99 35.05
C LYS A 461 -3.40 10.75 33.58
N LEU A 462 -3.94 9.58 33.25
CA LEU A 462 -4.39 9.27 31.89
C LEU A 462 -5.37 10.34 31.39
N THR A 463 -5.16 10.83 30.18
CA THR A 463 -5.98 11.89 29.57
C THR A 463 -6.09 11.74 28.06
N SER A 464 -7.11 12.36 27.46
CA SER A 464 -7.23 12.51 26.01
C SER A 464 -6.03 13.25 25.45
N ALA A 465 -5.59 12.85 24.24
CA ALA A 465 -4.43 13.45 23.59
C ALA A 465 -4.57 14.96 23.35
N VAL A 466 -5.80 15.41 23.08
CA VAL A 466 -6.16 16.80 22.86
C VAL A 466 -7.37 17.14 23.72
N THR A 467 -7.31 18.25 24.45
CA THR A 467 -8.37 18.74 25.33
C THR A 467 -8.74 20.20 25.11
N GLY A 468 -7.95 20.92 24.32
CA GLY A 468 -8.22 22.31 23.96
C GLY A 468 -8.34 22.52 22.45
N PRO A 469 -8.43 23.78 22.01
CA PRO A 469 -8.67 24.11 20.61
C PRO A 469 -7.47 23.77 19.71
N VAL A 470 -7.78 23.32 18.49
CA VAL A 470 -6.82 23.02 17.43
C VAL A 470 -7.25 23.75 16.16
N ASP A 471 -6.36 24.58 15.60
CA ASP A 471 -6.61 25.33 14.36
C ASP A 471 -5.50 25.07 13.34
N PHE A 472 -5.88 24.40 12.25
CA PHE A 472 -5.01 24.13 11.09
C PHE A 472 -5.53 24.80 9.81
N SER A 473 -6.47 25.73 9.92
CA SER A 473 -7.16 26.33 8.78
C SER A 473 -6.20 27.03 7.81
N GLU A 474 -5.18 27.72 8.33
CA GLU A 474 -4.16 28.39 7.53
C GLU A 474 -3.29 27.38 6.78
N PHE A 475 -2.83 26.32 7.44
CA PHE A 475 -2.02 25.29 6.80
C PHE A 475 -2.74 24.58 5.63
N PHE A 476 -4.05 24.39 5.70
CA PHE A 476 -4.82 23.74 4.63
C PHE A 476 -5.41 24.72 3.61
N ARG A 477 -5.12 26.02 3.72
CA ARG A 477 -5.63 26.99 2.76
C ARG A 477 -4.95 26.76 1.41
N THR A 478 -5.71 26.33 0.41
CA THR A 478 -5.26 26.30 -0.98
C THR A 478 -4.94 27.74 -1.40
N LYS A 479 -3.68 28.02 -1.76
CA LYS A 479 -3.33 29.28 -2.43
C LYS A 479 -4.07 29.28 -3.77
N LYS A 480 -5.13 30.08 -3.85
CA LYS A 480 -5.90 30.30 -5.08
C LYS A 480 -5.05 30.98 -6.14
#